data_AF-A0A382CUC8-F1
#
_entry.id   AF-A0A382CUC8-F1
#
_cell.length_a   1.000
_cell.length_b   1.000
_cell.length_c   1.000
_cell.angle_alpha   90.00
_cell.angle_beta   90.00
_cell.angle_gamma   90.00
#
_symmetry.space_group_name_H-M   'P 1'
#
loop_
_entity.id
_entity.type
_entity.pdbx_description
1 polymer ?
#
loop_
_entity_poly.entity_id
_entity_poly.type
_entity_poly.pdbx_seq_one_letter_code
_entity_poly.pdbx_strand_id
1 'polypeptide(L)'
;AVQLPLTSLALAIGWSTLPGTRRRPTSISTDWVGVALISSIVTLLLVAVGQVGIRWSVTGGTAALAVAAGSVYWWHAGRVNEPILARTHITRFPLAWVHLASGLVLIAGLAVDNYLPLYVQLTRGRSVEFAAFSITFLSVGWTSGSFMFSRLLNHWRESAVILLGATLGVPSLVATGVLVAGERSLALILGVFTLVGLSIGLVSTASLTLMQATCDESEMGRVNAAHQFVRNLSFTLAVALGGAVILSVVEAQVGDVETVRGVLAGEDVMVGVETMAAVGDGLAWAHVPSVAIALGGLGVAVSLIRREKD
;
A
#
# COMPACT_ATOMS: atom_id res chain seq x y z
N ALA A 1 24.02 2.07 -2.09
CA ALA A 1 25.24 2.90 -1.94
C ALA A 1 24.94 4.41 -1.86
N VAL A 2 24.07 4.97 -2.71
CA VAL A 2 23.77 6.42 -2.77
C VAL A 2 23.05 6.98 -1.53
N GLN A 3 22.30 6.16 -0.79
CA GLN A 3 21.56 6.60 0.39
C GLN A 3 22.48 6.90 1.59
N LEU A 4 23.61 6.21 1.75
CA LEU A 4 24.47 6.33 2.93
C LEU A 4 25.06 7.75 3.12
N PRO A 5 25.61 8.44 2.09
CA PRO A 5 26.08 9.81 2.24
C PRO A 5 24.98 10.79 2.63
N LEU A 6 23.80 10.66 2.01
CA LEU A 6 22.64 11.51 2.29
C LEU A 6 22.12 11.31 3.72
N THR A 7 22.03 10.06 4.17
CA THR A 7 21.61 9.74 5.54
C THR A 7 22.62 10.27 6.56
N SER A 8 23.92 10.12 6.33
CA SER A 8 24.97 10.66 7.21
C SER A 8 24.94 12.18 7.30
N LEU A 9 24.76 12.87 6.17
CA LEU A 9 24.63 14.33 6.12
C LEU A 9 23.38 14.81 6.87
N ALA A 10 22.24 14.16 6.64
CA ALA A 10 21.00 14.45 7.36
C ALA A 10 21.15 14.23 8.86
N LEU A 11 21.85 13.17 9.27
CA LEU A 11 22.13 12.87 10.69
C LEU A 11 23.00 13.96 11.33
N ALA A 12 24.06 14.40 10.63
CA ALA A 12 24.97 15.44 11.11
C ALA A 12 24.26 16.80 11.26
N ILE A 13 23.44 17.17 10.27
CA ILE A 13 22.64 18.40 10.32
C ILE A 13 21.62 18.30 11.46
N GLY A 14 20.86 17.21 11.56
CA GLY A 14 19.89 17.00 12.63
C GLY A 14 20.52 17.08 14.02
N TRP A 15 21.67 16.43 14.22
CA TRP A 15 22.39 16.43 15.50
C TRP A 15 22.87 17.83 15.93
N SER A 16 23.21 18.68 14.97
CA SER A 16 23.73 20.03 15.23
C SER A 16 22.63 21.10 15.34
N THR A 17 21.43 20.85 14.80
CA THR A 17 20.35 21.86 14.73
C THR A 17 19.15 21.57 15.63
N LEU A 18 18.96 20.33 16.09
CA LEU A 18 17.84 20.00 16.96
C LEU A 18 18.03 20.60 18.36
N PRO A 19 17.04 21.37 18.89
CA PRO A 19 17.08 21.86 20.25
C PRO A 19 17.17 20.69 21.25
N GLY A 20 17.98 20.84 22.29
CA GLY A 20 18.10 19.81 23.33
C GLY A 20 16.74 19.39 23.90
N THR A 21 16.47 18.09 23.94
CA THR A 21 15.21 17.51 24.42
C THR A 21 15.03 17.84 25.91
N ARG A 22 14.25 18.88 26.22
CA ARG A 22 14.01 19.35 27.60
C ARG A 22 13.14 18.41 28.46
N ARG A 23 12.65 17.29 27.93
CA ARG A 23 11.91 16.29 28.72
C ARG A 23 12.80 15.07 28.97
N ARG A 24 13.18 14.87 30.24
CA ARG A 24 13.86 13.66 30.71
C ARG A 24 13.09 12.42 30.21
N PRO A 25 13.76 11.38 29.69
CA PRO A 25 13.07 10.15 29.38
C PRO A 25 12.54 9.56 30.70
N THR A 26 11.22 9.56 30.86
CA THR A 26 10.56 8.52 31.66
C THR A 26 11.04 7.19 31.07
N SER A 27 11.37 6.21 31.91
CA SER A 27 11.83 4.90 31.44
C SER A 27 10.88 4.39 30.36
N ILE A 28 11.33 4.33 29.11
CA ILE A 28 10.50 3.87 28.01
C ILE A 28 10.37 2.36 28.19
N SER A 29 9.21 1.91 28.65
CA SER A 29 8.92 0.48 28.73
C SER A 29 8.44 0.02 27.35
N THR A 30 9.17 -0.88 26.70
CA THR A 30 8.79 -1.37 25.37
C THR A 30 7.86 -2.58 25.52
N ASP A 31 6.69 -2.50 24.90
CA ASP A 31 5.72 -3.60 24.81
C ASP A 31 6.22 -4.73 23.88
N TRP A 32 7.15 -5.55 24.37
CA TRP A 32 7.74 -6.66 23.62
C TRP A 32 6.74 -7.75 23.26
N VAL A 33 5.72 -7.97 24.09
CA VAL A 33 4.63 -8.92 23.80
C VAL A 33 3.82 -8.40 22.61
N GLY A 34 3.50 -7.10 22.61
CA GLY A 34 2.83 -6.44 21.49
C GLY A 34 3.65 -6.51 20.20
N VAL A 35 4.97 -6.29 20.28
CA VAL A 35 5.88 -6.46 19.13
C VAL A 35 5.76 -7.87 18.55
N ALA A 36 5.91 -8.90 19.39
CA ALA A 36 5.86 -10.29 18.94
C ALA A 36 4.50 -10.65 18.31
N LEU A 37 3.39 -10.17 18.90
CA LEU A 37 2.04 -10.38 18.37
C LEU A 37 1.84 -9.68 17.02
N ILE A 38 2.23 -8.41 16.89
CA ILE A 38 2.13 -7.67 15.62
C ILE A 38 2.99 -8.33 14.54
N SER A 39 4.24 -8.69 14.85
CA SER A 39 5.11 -9.41 13.91
C SER A 39 4.46 -10.71 13.44
N SER A 40 3.87 -11.48 14.37
CA SER A 40 3.15 -12.72 14.05
C SER A 40 1.95 -12.48 13.14
N ILE A 41 1.15 -11.44 13.40
CA ILE A 41 0.01 -11.05 12.56
C ILE A 41 0.48 -10.75 11.14
N VAL A 42 1.52 -9.92 10.99
CA VAL A 42 2.05 -9.56 9.66
C VAL A 42 2.54 -10.81 8.94
N THR A 43 3.36 -11.66 9.58
CA THR A 43 3.84 -12.90 8.97
C THR A 43 2.68 -13.81 8.54
N LEU A 44 1.68 -14.03 9.40
CA LEU A 44 0.53 -14.88 9.08
C LEU A 44 -0.30 -14.32 7.91
N LEU A 45 -0.49 -12.99 7.86
CA LEU A 45 -1.18 -12.33 6.74
C LEU A 45 -0.40 -12.52 5.43
N LEU A 46 0.93 -12.37 5.45
CA LEU A 46 1.74 -12.56 4.25
C LEU A 46 1.72 -14.00 3.75
N VAL A 47 1.78 -14.97 4.66
CA VAL A 47 1.62 -16.38 4.28
C VAL A 47 0.21 -16.64 3.74
N ALA A 48 -0.83 -16.08 4.36
CA ALA A 48 -2.20 -16.25 3.89
C ALA A 48 -2.38 -15.76 2.46
N VAL A 49 -1.96 -14.52 2.19
CA VAL A 49 -2.07 -13.91 0.86
C VAL A 49 -1.18 -14.64 -0.15
N GLY A 50 0.06 -14.99 0.23
CA GLY A 50 0.98 -15.71 -0.65
C GLY A 50 0.57 -17.14 -1.02
N GLN A 51 -0.46 -17.70 -0.37
CA GLN A 51 -1.00 -19.03 -0.67
C GLN A 51 -2.35 -18.99 -1.40
N VAL A 52 -2.92 -17.79 -1.60
CA VAL A 52 -4.19 -17.61 -2.33
C VAL A 52 -4.04 -18.19 -3.73
N GLY A 53 -5.02 -19.00 -4.16
CA GLY A 53 -5.01 -19.66 -5.46
C GLY A 53 -4.15 -20.92 -5.56
N ILE A 54 -3.30 -21.21 -4.56
CA ILE A 54 -2.45 -22.42 -4.53
C ILE A 54 -3.01 -23.44 -3.52
N ARG A 55 -3.10 -23.05 -2.25
CA ARG A 55 -3.51 -23.94 -1.14
C ARG A 55 -4.51 -23.23 -0.25
N TRP A 56 -5.79 -23.29 -0.64
CA TRP A 56 -6.89 -22.64 0.09
C TRP A 56 -6.99 -23.04 1.57
N SER A 57 -6.62 -24.27 1.93
CA SER A 57 -6.56 -24.71 3.32
C SER A 57 -5.49 -23.98 4.13
N VAL A 58 -4.33 -23.71 3.53
CA VAL A 58 -3.26 -22.93 4.16
C VAL A 58 -3.67 -21.48 4.26
N THR A 59 -4.19 -20.88 3.18
CA THR A 59 -4.71 -19.51 3.20
C THR A 59 -5.75 -19.31 4.29
N GLY A 60 -6.76 -20.20 4.37
CA GLY A 60 -7.79 -20.13 5.39
C GLY A 60 -7.24 -20.32 6.80
N GLY A 61 -6.35 -21.29 6.98
CA GLY A 61 -5.70 -21.57 8.28
C GLY A 61 -4.86 -20.40 8.78
N THR A 62 -3.98 -19.84 7.95
CA THR A 62 -3.13 -18.71 8.37
C THR A 62 -3.89 -17.41 8.47
N ALA A 63 -4.93 -17.18 7.65
CA ALA A 63 -5.83 -16.04 7.82
C ALA A 63 -6.61 -16.13 9.14
N ALA A 64 -7.14 -17.30 9.48
CA ALA A 64 -7.82 -17.52 10.77
C ALA A 64 -6.87 -17.30 11.95
N LEU A 65 -5.64 -17.80 11.86
CA LEU A 65 -4.60 -17.55 12.87
C LEU A 65 -4.22 -16.07 12.96
N ALA A 66 -4.14 -15.34 11.85
CA ALA A 66 -3.90 -13.90 11.86
C ALA A 66 -5.03 -13.15 12.57
N VAL A 67 -6.28 -13.52 12.32
CA VAL A 67 -7.45 -12.95 13.02
C VAL A 67 -7.42 -13.30 14.51
N ALA A 68 -7.07 -14.53 14.88
CA ALA A 68 -6.92 -14.94 16.27
C ALA A 68 -5.80 -14.15 16.97
N ALA A 69 -4.61 -14.05 16.35
CA ALA A 69 -3.49 -13.26 16.86
C ALA A 69 -3.86 -11.76 16.97
N GLY A 70 -4.59 -11.22 15.99
CA GLY A 70 -5.14 -9.86 16.02
C GLY A 70 -6.11 -9.65 17.18
N SER A 71 -6.96 -10.64 17.48
CA SER A 71 -7.90 -10.60 18.61
C SER A 71 -7.15 -10.65 19.95
N VAL A 72 -6.10 -11.46 20.06
CA VAL A 72 -5.22 -11.53 21.23
C VAL A 72 -4.47 -10.21 21.41
N TYR A 73 -3.90 -9.65 20.33
CA TYR A 73 -3.27 -8.34 20.35
C TYR A 73 -4.25 -7.25 20.77
N TRP A 74 -5.47 -7.29 20.22
CA TRP A 74 -6.51 -6.36 20.60
C TRP A 74 -6.70 -6.42 22.10
N TRP A 75 -7.00 -7.59 22.67
CA TRP A 75 -7.17 -7.80 24.11
C TRP A 75 -5.98 -7.28 24.93
N HIS A 76 -4.75 -7.64 24.55
CA HIS A 76 -3.49 -7.20 25.18
C HIS A 76 -3.35 -5.67 25.18
N ALA A 77 -3.57 -5.03 24.04
CA ALA A 77 -3.45 -3.59 23.86
C ALA A 77 -4.47 -2.75 24.67
N GLY A 78 -5.51 -3.40 25.22
CA GLY A 78 -6.45 -2.74 26.15
C GLY A 78 -6.09 -2.88 27.62
N ARG A 79 -5.03 -3.63 27.95
CA ARG A 79 -4.62 -3.92 29.33
C ARG A 79 -3.24 -3.38 29.69
N VAL A 80 -2.40 -3.16 28.69
CA VAL A 80 -1.07 -2.57 28.87
C VAL A 80 -1.19 -1.04 28.87
N ASN A 81 -0.41 -0.38 29.73
CA ASN A 81 -0.40 1.08 29.85
C ASN A 81 0.20 1.78 28.61
N GLU A 82 1.25 1.19 28.04
CA GLU A 82 1.99 1.70 26.88
C GLU A 82 2.05 0.67 25.74
N PRO A 83 0.90 0.31 25.12
CA PRO A 83 0.89 -0.66 24.03
C PRO A 83 1.60 -0.09 22.80
N ILE A 84 2.30 -0.96 22.05
CA ILE A 84 3.02 -0.52 20.85
C ILE A 84 2.10 0.12 19.79
N LEU A 85 0.88 -0.39 19.64
CA LEU A 85 -0.17 0.16 18.79
C LEU A 85 -1.46 0.30 19.60
N ALA A 86 -1.67 1.48 20.20
CA ALA A 86 -2.83 1.70 21.04
C ALA A 86 -4.13 1.65 20.22
N ARG A 87 -5.16 0.98 20.78
CA ARG A 87 -6.48 0.86 20.15
C ARG A 87 -7.05 2.21 19.75
N THR A 88 -6.92 3.21 20.63
CA THR A 88 -7.44 4.56 20.43
C THR A 88 -6.82 5.27 19.23
N HIS A 89 -5.52 5.04 18.94
CA HIS A 89 -4.82 5.61 17.77
C HIS A 89 -5.19 4.92 16.45
N ILE A 90 -5.89 3.80 16.52
CA ILE A 90 -6.43 3.09 15.35
C ILE A 90 -7.92 3.37 15.16
N THR A 91 -8.74 3.32 16.22
CA THR A 91 -10.20 3.25 16.06
C THR A 91 -10.95 4.56 16.30
N ARG A 92 -10.35 5.56 16.96
CA ARG A 92 -11.07 6.80 17.22
C ARG A 92 -11.36 7.54 15.90
N PHE A 93 -12.44 8.31 15.87
CA PHE A 93 -12.75 9.17 14.74
C PHE A 93 -11.82 10.41 14.74
N PRO A 94 -11.32 10.88 13.58
CA PRO A 94 -11.47 10.31 12.23
C PRO A 94 -10.40 9.26 11.85
N LEU A 95 -9.49 8.91 12.76
CA LEU A 95 -8.31 8.07 12.49
C LEU A 95 -8.63 6.73 11.81
N ALA A 96 -9.67 6.03 12.24
CA ALA A 96 -10.04 4.74 11.63
C ALA A 96 -10.33 4.87 10.12
N TRP A 97 -11.04 5.93 9.72
CA TRP A 97 -11.37 6.21 8.32
C TRP A 97 -10.15 6.69 7.54
N VAL A 98 -9.29 7.49 8.17
CA VAL A 98 -8.02 7.94 7.59
C VAL A 98 -7.12 6.74 7.29
N HIS A 99 -6.96 5.83 8.24
CA HIS A 99 -6.18 4.61 8.08
C HIS A 99 -6.75 3.71 6.99
N LEU A 100 -8.08 3.51 6.98
CA LEU A 100 -8.75 2.68 5.98
C LEU A 100 -8.69 3.29 4.57
N ALA A 101 -8.98 4.59 4.41
CA ALA A 101 -8.95 5.25 3.10
C ALA A 101 -7.54 5.25 2.50
N SER A 102 -6.53 5.61 3.31
CA SER A 102 -5.12 5.57 2.93
C SER A 102 -4.66 4.13 2.64
N GLY A 103 -5.01 3.16 3.49
CA GLY A 103 -4.61 1.77 3.27
C GLY A 103 -5.21 1.15 2.01
N LEU A 104 -6.51 1.31 1.80
CA LEU A 104 -7.21 0.71 0.65
C LEU A 104 -6.74 1.30 -0.68
N VAL A 105 -6.50 2.61 -0.77
CA VAL A 105 -5.98 3.22 -2.02
C VAL A 105 -4.56 2.72 -2.34
N LEU A 106 -3.72 2.53 -1.31
CA LEU A 106 -2.36 2.01 -1.47
C LEU A 106 -2.40 0.54 -1.93
N ILE A 107 -3.23 -0.29 -1.30
CA ILE A 107 -3.39 -1.70 -1.71
C ILE A 107 -3.88 -1.77 -3.16
N ALA A 108 -4.93 -1.03 -3.51
CA ALA A 108 -5.53 -1.05 -4.84
C ALA A 108 -4.54 -0.68 -5.95
N GLY A 109 -3.81 0.43 -5.78
CA GLY A 109 -2.85 0.89 -6.80
C GLY A 109 -1.56 0.08 -6.83
N LEU A 110 -0.99 -0.24 -5.66
CA LEU A 110 0.32 -0.90 -5.61
C LEU A 110 0.25 -2.39 -5.93
N ALA A 111 -0.91 -3.03 -5.83
CA ALA A 111 -1.05 -4.42 -6.23
C ALA A 111 -0.78 -4.62 -7.74
N VAL A 112 -1.07 -3.61 -8.56
CA VAL A 112 -0.78 -3.63 -9.99
C VAL A 112 0.55 -2.96 -10.33
N ASP A 113 0.95 -1.89 -9.62
CA ASP A 113 2.22 -1.19 -9.87
C ASP A 113 3.45 -2.08 -9.65
N ASN A 114 3.46 -2.88 -8.56
CA ASN A 114 4.59 -3.74 -8.24
C ASN A 114 4.90 -4.79 -9.32
N TYR A 115 3.92 -5.12 -10.17
CA TYR A 115 4.05 -6.09 -11.26
C TYR A 115 3.98 -5.48 -12.65
N LEU A 116 3.81 -4.15 -12.75
CA LEU A 116 3.87 -3.44 -14.01
C LEU A 116 5.23 -3.61 -14.71
N PRO A 117 6.40 -3.54 -14.02
CA PRO A 117 7.68 -3.82 -14.65
C PRO A 117 7.75 -5.21 -15.27
N LEU A 118 7.20 -6.22 -14.57
CA LEU A 118 7.18 -7.61 -15.05
C LEU A 118 6.39 -7.73 -16.37
N TYR A 119 5.23 -7.09 -16.47
CA TYR A 119 4.46 -7.00 -17.72
C TYR A 119 5.21 -6.27 -18.83
N VAL A 120 5.83 -5.13 -18.50
CA VAL A 120 6.59 -4.34 -19.48
C VAL A 120 7.79 -5.12 -20.02
N GLN A 121 8.47 -5.87 -19.16
CA GLN A 121 9.61 -6.68 -19.53
C GLN A 121 9.19 -7.92 -20.32
N LEU A 122 8.34 -8.78 -19.72
CA LEU A 122 8.03 -10.10 -20.26
C LEU A 122 6.99 -10.03 -21.38
N THR A 123 5.83 -9.43 -21.11
CA THR A 123 4.72 -9.40 -22.08
C THR A 123 4.95 -8.38 -23.18
N ARG A 124 5.58 -7.23 -22.87
CA ARG A 124 5.84 -6.16 -23.87
C ARG A 124 7.23 -6.21 -24.48
N GLY A 125 8.06 -7.20 -24.10
CA GLY A 125 9.38 -7.44 -24.66
C GLY A 125 10.32 -6.24 -24.55
N ARG A 126 10.18 -5.43 -23.49
CA ARG A 126 11.04 -4.25 -23.26
C ARG A 126 12.23 -4.63 -22.39
N SER A 127 13.28 -3.81 -22.47
CA SER A 127 14.48 -4.02 -21.66
C SER A 127 14.19 -3.86 -20.17
N VAL A 128 15.04 -4.45 -19.33
CA VAL A 128 14.97 -4.36 -17.86
C VAL A 128 14.99 -2.90 -17.41
N GLU A 129 15.80 -2.04 -18.05
CA GLU A 129 15.91 -0.62 -17.72
C GLU A 129 14.60 0.12 -18.03
N PHE A 130 13.95 -0.19 -19.16
CA PHE A 130 12.68 0.41 -19.51
C PHE A 130 11.55 -0.08 -18.58
N ALA A 131 11.57 -1.35 -18.20
CA ALA A 131 10.66 -1.91 -17.20
C ALA A 131 10.84 -1.27 -15.82
N ALA A 132 12.08 -1.04 -15.37
CA ALA A 132 12.33 -0.29 -14.14
C ALA A 132 11.83 1.16 -14.25
N PHE A 133 11.98 1.80 -15.41
CA PHE A 133 11.52 3.16 -15.64
C PHE A 133 9.99 3.30 -15.54
N SER A 134 9.20 2.25 -15.83
CA SER A 134 7.72 2.33 -15.79
C SER A 134 7.16 2.70 -14.42
N ILE A 135 7.87 2.34 -13.33
CA ILE A 135 7.49 2.67 -11.94
C ILE A 135 7.44 4.20 -11.72
N THR A 136 8.19 4.96 -12.51
CA THR A 136 8.25 6.43 -12.43
C THR A 136 6.89 7.07 -12.68
N PHE A 137 6.04 6.48 -13.53
CA PHE A 137 4.75 7.08 -13.89
C PHE A 137 3.78 7.15 -12.71
N LEU A 138 3.71 6.10 -11.89
CA LEU A 138 2.94 6.13 -10.65
C LEU A 138 3.52 7.20 -9.70
N SER A 139 4.85 7.25 -9.56
CA SER A 139 5.54 8.21 -8.68
C SER A 139 5.31 9.67 -9.08
N VAL A 140 5.31 9.96 -10.39
CA VAL A 140 4.97 11.28 -10.94
C VAL A 140 3.52 11.63 -10.61
N GLY A 141 2.59 10.69 -10.82
CA GLY A 141 1.19 10.84 -10.42
C GLY A 141 1.04 11.15 -8.94
N TRP A 142 1.68 10.35 -8.09
CA TRP A 142 1.65 10.50 -6.63
C TRP A 142 2.14 11.87 -6.21
N THR A 143 3.33 12.26 -6.67
CA THR A 143 3.92 13.57 -6.37
C THR A 143 3.00 14.71 -6.83
N SER A 144 2.41 14.58 -8.02
CA SER A 144 1.47 15.56 -8.55
C SER A 144 0.23 15.67 -7.67
N GLY A 145 -0.30 14.54 -7.15
CA GLY A 145 -1.47 14.51 -6.28
C GLY A 145 -1.19 15.19 -4.94
N SER A 146 -0.03 14.90 -4.35
CA SER A 146 0.43 15.58 -3.13
C SER A 146 0.62 17.08 -3.33
N PHE A 147 1.16 17.50 -4.48
CA PHE A 147 1.28 18.92 -4.80
C PHE A 147 -0.07 19.59 -5.02
N MET A 148 -0.99 18.94 -5.75
CA MET A 148 -2.35 19.44 -5.96
C MET A 148 -3.12 19.57 -4.65
N PHE A 149 -2.98 18.61 -3.73
CA PHE A 149 -3.57 18.68 -2.40
C PHE A 149 -3.21 19.99 -1.67
N SER A 150 -1.93 20.38 -1.70
CA SER A 150 -1.49 21.62 -1.01
C SER A 150 -2.20 22.88 -1.49
N ARG A 151 -2.64 22.92 -2.76
CA ARG A 151 -3.43 24.02 -3.31
C ARG A 151 -4.92 23.90 -3.00
N LEU A 152 -5.44 22.68 -2.99
CA LEU A 152 -6.87 22.42 -2.70
C LEU A 152 -7.23 22.77 -1.26
N LEU A 153 -6.31 22.59 -0.30
CA LEU A 153 -6.52 22.93 1.11
C LEU A 153 -6.92 24.39 1.37
N ASN A 154 -6.62 25.31 0.45
CA ASN A 154 -7.04 26.70 0.59
C ASN A 154 -8.58 26.86 0.58
N HIS A 155 -9.30 25.91 0.00
CA HIS A 155 -10.75 26.00 -0.20
C HIS A 155 -11.51 24.73 0.20
N TRP A 156 -10.83 23.59 0.35
CA TRP A 156 -11.44 22.28 0.57
C TRP A 156 -10.97 21.68 1.89
N ARG A 157 -11.86 20.94 2.56
CA ARG A 157 -11.53 20.09 3.71
C ARG A 157 -10.70 18.89 3.26
N GLU A 158 -9.86 18.35 4.14
CA GLU A 158 -9.06 17.16 3.88
C GLU A 158 -9.92 15.97 3.47
N SER A 159 -11.03 15.75 4.17
CA SER A 159 -12.01 14.68 3.87
C SER A 159 -12.58 14.79 2.45
N ALA A 160 -12.82 16.00 1.96
CA ALA A 160 -13.28 16.25 0.58
C ALA A 160 -12.20 15.89 -0.45
N VAL A 161 -10.93 16.17 -0.14
CA VAL A 161 -9.82 15.77 -1.02
C VAL A 161 -9.57 14.26 -0.99
N ILE A 162 -9.75 13.61 0.17
CA ILE A 162 -9.76 12.14 0.28
C ILE A 162 -10.85 11.54 -0.64
N LEU A 163 -12.07 12.09 -0.60
CA LEU A 163 -13.14 11.63 -1.49
C LEU A 163 -12.81 11.86 -2.97
N LEU A 164 -12.26 13.02 -3.33
CA LEU A 164 -11.84 13.32 -4.70
C LEU A 164 -10.83 12.29 -5.20
N GLY A 165 -9.78 12.04 -4.41
CA GLY A 165 -8.76 11.05 -4.76
C GLY A 165 -9.33 9.65 -4.89
N ALA A 166 -10.19 9.21 -3.96
CA ALA A 166 -10.83 7.88 -4.03
C ALA A 166 -11.76 7.76 -5.25
N THR A 167 -12.50 8.84 -5.59
CA THR A 167 -13.39 8.89 -6.76
C THR A 167 -12.60 8.82 -8.06
N LEU A 168 -11.42 9.44 -8.12
CA LEU A 168 -10.52 9.36 -9.27
C LEU A 168 -9.88 7.97 -9.41
N GLY A 169 -9.58 7.29 -8.31
CA GLY A 169 -8.85 6.03 -8.30
C GLY A 169 -9.58 4.89 -9.02
N VAL A 170 -10.90 4.76 -8.79
CA VAL A 170 -11.74 3.72 -9.39
C VAL A 170 -11.70 3.74 -10.93
N PRO A 171 -12.09 4.82 -11.62
CA PRO A 171 -12.05 4.86 -13.08
C PRO A 171 -10.63 4.77 -13.63
N SER A 172 -9.62 5.26 -12.91
CA SER A 172 -8.22 5.15 -13.33
C SER A 172 -7.76 3.68 -13.37
N LEU A 173 -8.08 2.90 -12.33
CA LEU A 173 -7.79 1.47 -12.28
C LEU A 173 -8.58 0.67 -13.31
N VAL A 174 -9.87 0.99 -13.50
CA VAL A 174 -10.67 0.36 -14.56
C VAL A 174 -10.07 0.63 -15.94
N ALA A 175 -9.73 1.89 -16.21
CA ALA A 175 -9.13 2.29 -17.48
C ALA A 175 -7.80 1.58 -17.72
N THR A 176 -6.86 1.59 -16.77
CA THR A 176 -5.59 0.86 -16.92
C THR A 176 -5.82 -0.63 -17.12
N GLY A 177 -6.72 -1.26 -16.35
CA GLY A 177 -7.02 -2.69 -16.48
C GLY A 177 -7.53 -3.05 -17.88
N VAL A 178 -8.45 -2.26 -18.43
CA VAL A 178 -8.96 -2.45 -19.80
C VAL A 178 -7.86 -2.23 -20.84
N LEU A 179 -6.97 -1.27 -20.63
CA LEU A 179 -5.86 -1.01 -21.55
C LEU A 179 -4.82 -2.12 -21.54
N VAL A 180 -4.52 -2.69 -20.37
CA VAL A 180 -3.63 -3.86 -20.21
C VAL A 180 -4.27 -5.09 -20.87
N ALA A 181 -5.54 -5.38 -20.56
CA ALA A 181 -6.27 -6.52 -21.15
C ALA A 181 -6.39 -6.43 -22.68
N GLY A 182 -6.52 -5.20 -23.22
CA GLY A 182 -6.57 -4.96 -24.66
C GLY A 182 -5.19 -4.75 -25.31
N GLU A 183 -4.09 -4.99 -24.58
CA GLU A 183 -2.70 -4.84 -25.03
C GLU A 183 -2.42 -3.50 -25.74
N ARG A 184 -3.06 -2.43 -25.26
CA ARG A 184 -2.97 -1.10 -25.88
C ARG A 184 -1.55 -0.54 -25.79
N SER A 185 -1.32 0.60 -26.44
CA SER A 185 0.01 1.20 -26.49
C SER A 185 0.56 1.44 -25.09
N LEU A 186 1.85 1.14 -24.91
CA LEU A 186 2.46 1.23 -23.58
C LEU A 186 2.46 2.66 -23.06
N ALA A 187 2.63 3.64 -23.94
CA ALA A 187 2.51 5.06 -23.61
C ALA A 187 1.13 5.41 -23.02
N LEU A 188 0.05 4.83 -23.55
CA LEU A 188 -1.30 5.06 -23.05
C LEU A 188 -1.51 4.38 -21.69
N ILE A 189 -1.05 3.13 -21.53
CA ILE A 189 -1.10 2.42 -20.24
C ILE A 189 -0.39 3.23 -19.16
N LEU A 190 0.88 3.61 -19.40
CA LEU A 190 1.71 4.37 -18.45
C LEU A 190 1.14 5.77 -18.19
N GLY A 191 0.62 6.43 -19.22
CA GLY A 191 -0.04 7.73 -19.10
C GLY A 191 -1.26 7.69 -18.18
N VAL A 192 -2.16 6.72 -18.37
CA VAL A 192 -3.32 6.54 -17.48
C VAL A 192 -2.90 6.11 -16.08
N PHE A 193 -1.82 5.34 -15.96
CA PHE A 193 -1.29 4.94 -14.66
C PHE A 193 -0.83 6.10 -13.77
N THR A 194 -0.45 7.24 -14.37
CA THR A 194 -0.21 8.48 -13.61
C THR A 194 -1.45 8.94 -12.84
N LEU A 195 -2.67 8.66 -13.32
CA LEU A 195 -3.92 9.01 -12.63
C LEU A 195 -4.17 8.12 -11.41
N VAL A 196 -3.73 6.85 -11.46
CA VAL A 196 -3.71 5.97 -10.27
C VAL A 196 -2.77 6.57 -9.22
N GLY A 197 -1.56 6.99 -9.63
CA GLY A 197 -0.65 7.71 -8.75
C GLY A 197 -1.27 8.99 -8.17
N LEU A 198 -1.93 9.80 -9.01
CA LEU A 198 -2.60 11.04 -8.61
C LEU A 198 -3.65 10.80 -7.52
N SER A 199 -4.46 9.76 -7.67
CA SER A 199 -5.41 9.30 -6.66
C SER A 199 -4.73 8.99 -5.32
N ILE A 200 -3.66 8.18 -5.36
CA ILE A 200 -2.88 7.84 -4.15
C ILE A 200 -2.30 9.09 -3.49
N GLY A 201 -1.74 10.02 -4.28
CA GLY A 201 -1.16 11.26 -3.78
C GLY A 201 -2.18 12.12 -3.03
N LEU A 202 -3.36 12.34 -3.63
CA LEU A 202 -4.44 13.11 -3.01
C LEU A 202 -4.90 12.47 -1.70
N VAL A 203 -5.24 11.17 -1.71
CA VAL A 203 -5.75 10.46 -0.54
C VAL A 203 -4.71 10.40 0.57
N SER A 204 -3.47 10.02 0.24
CA SER A 204 -2.42 9.79 1.25
C SER A 204 -1.97 11.08 1.93
N THR A 205 -1.80 12.17 1.18
CA THR A 205 -1.41 13.46 1.76
C THR A 205 -2.55 14.08 2.57
N ALA A 206 -3.79 14.04 2.06
CA ALA A 206 -4.95 14.53 2.81
C ALA A 206 -5.21 13.72 4.08
N SER A 207 -5.04 12.40 4.03
CA SER A 207 -5.12 11.51 5.19
C SER A 207 -4.12 11.88 6.28
N LEU A 208 -2.85 12.08 5.89
CA LEU A 208 -1.79 12.49 6.81
C LEU A 208 -2.08 13.84 7.47
N THR A 209 -2.50 14.83 6.68
CA THR A 209 -2.84 16.16 7.21
C THR A 209 -4.07 16.12 8.12
N LEU A 210 -5.13 15.39 7.77
CA LEU A 210 -6.32 15.26 8.61
C LEU A 210 -6.00 14.60 9.95
N MET A 211 -5.17 13.56 9.92
CA MET A 211 -4.66 12.93 11.14
C MET A 211 -3.88 13.93 12.00
N GLN A 212 -2.94 14.67 11.41
CA GLN A 212 -2.13 15.65 12.14
C GLN A 212 -2.99 16.77 12.73
N ALA A 213 -3.99 17.26 12.01
CA ALA A 213 -4.89 18.31 12.46
C ALA A 213 -5.81 17.88 13.62
N THR A 214 -6.02 16.59 13.82
CA THR A 214 -6.96 16.04 14.81
C THR A 214 -6.28 15.39 16.01
N CYS A 215 -4.95 15.46 16.12
CA CYS A 215 -4.20 14.85 17.21
C CYS A 215 -3.53 15.90 18.09
N ASP A 216 -3.53 15.66 19.40
CA ASP A 216 -2.77 16.48 20.33
C ASP A 216 -1.26 16.28 20.12
N GLU A 217 -0.49 17.35 20.32
CA GLU A 217 0.98 17.34 20.16
C GLU A 217 1.65 16.24 21.01
N SER A 218 1.06 15.92 22.17
CA SER A 218 1.56 14.91 23.10
C SER A 218 1.47 13.46 22.61
N GLU A 219 0.64 13.19 21.59
CA GLU A 219 0.42 11.85 21.04
C GLU A 219 0.65 11.76 19.53
N MET A 220 0.87 12.89 18.86
CA MET A 220 1.11 12.98 17.42
C MET A 220 2.16 11.98 16.92
N GLY A 221 3.24 11.76 17.69
CA GLY A 221 4.25 10.75 17.36
C GLY A 221 3.71 9.32 17.32
N ARG A 222 2.88 8.93 18.30
CA ARG A 222 2.27 7.58 18.38
C ARG A 222 1.22 7.39 17.29
N VAL A 223 0.40 8.40 17.04
CA VAL A 223 -0.61 8.34 15.98
C VAL A 223 0.03 8.27 14.60
N ASN A 224 1.07 9.07 14.36
CA ASN A 224 1.84 8.99 13.11
C ASN A 224 2.51 7.62 12.95
N ALA A 225 3.09 7.05 14.01
CA ALA A 225 3.66 5.70 13.97
C ALA A 225 2.59 4.64 13.61
N ALA A 226 1.40 4.75 14.20
CA ALA A 226 0.26 3.88 13.87
C ALA A 226 -0.14 4.00 12.39
N HIS A 227 -0.19 5.22 11.85
CA HIS A 227 -0.48 5.44 10.44
C HIS A 227 0.58 4.87 9.52
N GLN A 228 1.86 5.05 9.83
CA GLN A 228 2.95 4.47 9.04
C GLN A 228 2.95 2.94 9.12
N PHE A 229 2.59 2.35 10.27
CA PHE A 229 2.40 0.91 10.38
C PHE A 229 1.30 0.41 9.42
N VAL A 230 0.13 1.06 9.41
CA VAL A 230 -0.97 0.71 8.48
C VAL A 230 -0.53 0.84 7.02
N ARG A 231 0.21 1.89 6.68
CA ARG A 231 0.74 2.10 5.32
C ARG A 231 1.72 1.01 4.90
N ASN A 232 2.67 0.65 5.78
CA ASN A 232 3.63 -0.42 5.49
C ASN A 232 2.94 -1.79 5.36
N LEU A 233 1.94 -2.07 6.20
CA LEU A 233 1.11 -3.27 6.05
C LEU A 233 0.40 -3.27 4.70
N SER A 234 -0.14 -2.12 4.28
CA SER A 234 -0.81 -1.94 2.98
C SER A 234 0.13 -2.23 1.81
N PHE A 235 1.38 -1.75 1.85
CA PHE A 235 2.39 -2.06 0.82
C PHE A 235 2.64 -3.56 0.71
N THR A 236 2.81 -4.22 1.85
CA THR A 236 3.16 -5.63 1.86
C THR A 236 1.98 -6.50 1.39
N LEU A 237 0.75 -6.14 1.78
CA LEU A 237 -0.47 -6.78 1.28
C LEU A 237 -0.68 -6.55 -0.22
N ALA A 238 -0.35 -5.36 -0.73
CA ALA A 238 -0.46 -5.03 -2.15
C ALA A 238 0.43 -5.94 -3.01
N VAL A 239 1.72 -6.06 -2.65
CA VAL A 239 2.67 -6.96 -3.32
C VAL A 239 2.15 -8.39 -3.30
N ALA A 240 1.76 -8.89 -2.13
CA ALA A 240 1.30 -10.27 -2.01
C ALA A 240 0.01 -10.53 -2.84
N LEU A 241 -0.94 -9.58 -2.86
CA LEU A 241 -2.17 -9.69 -3.63
C LEU A 241 -1.89 -9.74 -5.14
N GLY A 242 -1.10 -8.80 -5.66
CA GLY A 242 -0.76 -8.76 -7.09
C GLY A 242 -0.06 -10.04 -7.54
N GLY A 243 0.91 -10.50 -6.76
CA GLY A 243 1.66 -11.73 -7.05
C GLY A 243 0.79 -12.97 -6.99
N ALA A 244 -0.10 -13.07 -6.00
CA ALA A 244 -1.02 -14.20 -5.90
C ALA A 244 -1.93 -14.29 -7.13
N VAL A 245 -2.46 -13.17 -7.63
CA VAL A 245 -3.31 -13.16 -8.84
C VAL A 245 -2.51 -13.56 -10.07
N ILE A 246 -1.36 -12.93 -10.31
CA ILE A 246 -0.54 -13.22 -11.49
C ILE A 246 -0.07 -14.67 -11.51
N LEU A 247 0.48 -15.16 -10.39
CA LEU A 247 0.96 -16.54 -10.31
C LEU A 247 -0.19 -17.55 -10.42
N SER A 248 -1.39 -17.24 -9.91
CA SER A 248 -2.56 -18.10 -10.11
C SER A 248 -2.97 -18.18 -11.58
N VAL A 249 -2.88 -17.09 -12.33
CA VAL A 249 -3.18 -17.08 -13.77
C VAL A 249 -2.11 -17.87 -14.54
N VAL A 250 -0.83 -17.68 -14.23
CA VAL A 250 0.28 -18.44 -14.84
C VAL A 250 0.15 -19.93 -14.54
N GLU A 251 -0.16 -20.32 -13.31
CA GLU A 251 -0.42 -21.71 -12.93
C GLU A 251 -1.59 -22.29 -13.73
N ALA A 252 -2.70 -21.54 -13.84
CA ALA A 252 -3.89 -22.01 -14.54
C ALA A 252 -3.71 -22.14 -16.06
N GLN A 253 -2.88 -21.28 -16.68
CA GLN A 253 -2.68 -21.27 -18.13
C GLN A 253 -1.50 -22.14 -18.58
N VAL A 254 -0.42 -22.19 -17.81
CA VAL A 254 0.86 -22.80 -18.21
C VAL A 254 1.32 -23.91 -17.25
N GLY A 255 1.02 -23.79 -15.94
CA GLY A 255 1.44 -24.75 -14.92
C GLY A 255 2.92 -24.67 -14.52
N ASP A 256 3.63 -23.62 -14.94
CA ASP A 256 5.02 -23.34 -14.54
C ASP A 256 5.16 -21.93 -13.98
N VAL A 257 4.90 -21.82 -12.66
CA VAL A 257 5.11 -20.59 -11.90
C VAL A 257 6.56 -20.34 -11.50
N GLU A 258 7.44 -21.36 -11.53
CA GLU A 258 8.82 -21.22 -11.07
C GLU A 258 9.64 -20.37 -12.04
N THR A 259 9.39 -20.48 -13.34
CA THR A 259 10.00 -19.58 -14.34
C THR A 259 9.71 -18.11 -14.03
N VAL A 260 8.47 -17.77 -13.65
CA VAL A 260 8.10 -16.39 -13.30
C VAL A 260 8.73 -15.96 -11.96
N ARG A 261 8.84 -16.88 -10.99
CA ARG A 261 9.52 -16.62 -9.71
C ARG A 261 11.01 -16.35 -9.91
N GLY A 262 11.67 -17.09 -10.81
CA GLY A 262 13.07 -16.87 -11.17
C GLY A 262 13.29 -15.46 -11.71
N VAL A 263 12.45 -15.00 -12.65
CA VAL A 263 12.51 -13.62 -13.17
C VAL A 263 12.32 -12.59 -12.05
N LEU A 264 11.34 -12.80 -11.15
CA LEU A 264 11.11 -11.92 -9.99
C LEU A 264 12.29 -11.92 -9.01
N ALA A 265 13.04 -13.03 -8.92
CA ALA A 265 14.27 -13.13 -8.15
C ALA A 265 15.49 -12.50 -8.85
N GLY A 266 15.34 -12.03 -10.09
CA GLY A 266 16.40 -11.43 -10.89
C GLY A 266 17.27 -12.45 -11.63
N GLU A 267 16.79 -13.69 -11.79
CA GLU A 267 17.48 -14.72 -12.56
C GLU A 267 17.30 -14.49 -14.08
N ASP A 268 18.34 -14.82 -14.84
CA ASP A 268 18.30 -14.79 -16.30
C ASP A 268 17.69 -16.10 -16.82
N VAL A 269 16.36 -16.12 -16.91
CA VAL A 269 15.58 -17.31 -17.29
C VAL A 269 14.94 -17.10 -18.67
N MET A 270 15.07 -18.11 -19.53
CA MET A 270 14.35 -18.12 -20.81
C MET A 270 12.86 -18.38 -20.57
N VAL A 271 12.04 -17.35 -20.80
CA VAL A 271 10.59 -17.42 -20.60
C VAL A 271 9.89 -17.79 -21.92
N GLY A 272 8.99 -18.77 -21.89
CA GLY A 272 8.21 -19.16 -23.05
C GLY A 272 7.15 -18.11 -23.44
N VAL A 273 6.72 -18.11 -24.71
CA VAL A 273 5.72 -17.16 -25.23
C VAL A 273 4.38 -17.28 -24.48
N GLU A 274 3.98 -18.49 -24.14
CA GLU A 274 2.76 -18.75 -23.35
C GLU A 274 2.85 -18.16 -21.94
N THR A 275 3.99 -18.31 -21.26
CA THR A 275 4.24 -17.70 -19.95
C THR A 275 4.26 -16.16 -20.02
N MET A 276 4.85 -15.58 -21.07
CA MET A 276 4.83 -14.13 -21.28
C MET A 276 3.41 -13.58 -21.46
N ALA A 277 2.55 -14.29 -22.19
CA ALA A 277 1.15 -13.95 -22.36
C ALA A 277 0.36 -14.09 -21.04
N ALA A 278 0.56 -15.21 -20.32
CA ALA A 278 -0.08 -15.47 -19.03
C ALA A 278 0.27 -14.43 -17.96
N VAL A 279 1.49 -13.88 -17.97
CA VAL A 279 1.88 -12.75 -17.11
C VAL A 279 1.06 -11.49 -17.43
N GLY A 280 0.80 -11.23 -18.71
CA GLY A 280 -0.02 -10.11 -19.16
C GLY A 280 -1.47 -10.24 -18.73
N ASP A 281 -2.05 -11.42 -18.95
CA ASP A 281 -3.38 -11.76 -18.45
C ASP A 281 -3.43 -11.67 -16.92
N GLY A 282 -2.38 -12.12 -16.23
CA GLY A 282 -2.25 -12.02 -14.79
C GLY A 282 -2.34 -10.57 -14.30
N LEU A 283 -1.62 -9.65 -14.95
CA LEU A 283 -1.69 -8.23 -14.59
C LEU A 283 -3.07 -7.63 -14.91
N ALA A 284 -3.69 -8.02 -16.03
CA ALA A 284 -5.06 -7.62 -16.35
C ALA A 284 -6.04 -8.09 -15.26
N TRP A 285 -5.97 -9.36 -14.86
CA TRP A 285 -6.79 -9.93 -13.78
C TRP A 285 -6.50 -9.29 -12.42
N ALA A 286 -5.26 -8.89 -12.13
CA ALA A 286 -4.92 -8.19 -10.89
C ALA A 286 -5.66 -6.85 -10.72
N HIS A 287 -6.09 -6.21 -11.82
CA HIS A 287 -6.92 -5.00 -11.75
C HIS A 287 -8.32 -5.27 -11.18
N VAL A 288 -8.85 -6.49 -11.30
CA VAL A 288 -10.20 -6.83 -10.80
C VAL A 288 -10.30 -6.68 -9.27
N PRO A 289 -9.49 -7.37 -8.45
CA PRO A 289 -9.50 -7.14 -7.00
C PRO A 289 -9.02 -5.73 -6.65
N SER A 290 -8.10 -5.12 -7.39
CA SER A 290 -7.71 -3.72 -7.17
C SER A 290 -8.88 -2.74 -7.29
N VAL A 291 -9.73 -2.89 -8.32
CA VAL A 291 -10.94 -2.07 -8.50
C VAL A 291 -11.94 -2.33 -7.36
N ALA A 292 -12.14 -3.58 -6.96
CA ALA A 292 -13.01 -3.91 -5.82
C ALA A 292 -12.53 -3.24 -4.52
N ILE A 293 -11.22 -3.25 -4.26
CA ILE A 293 -10.61 -2.60 -3.10
C ILE A 293 -10.74 -1.07 -3.20
N ALA A 294 -10.54 -0.50 -4.39
CA ALA A 294 -10.73 0.94 -4.63
C ALA A 294 -12.18 1.38 -4.40
N LEU A 295 -13.16 0.57 -4.79
CA LEU A 295 -14.58 0.80 -4.49
C LEU A 295 -14.85 0.77 -2.97
N GLY A 296 -14.22 -0.15 -2.25
CA GLY A 296 -14.23 -0.15 -0.78
C GLY A 296 -13.64 1.13 -0.20
N GLY A 297 -12.49 1.58 -0.73
CA GLY A 297 -11.86 2.85 -0.35
C GLY A 297 -12.74 4.07 -0.61
N LEU A 298 -13.46 4.09 -1.74
CA LEU A 298 -14.46 5.10 -2.06
C LEU A 298 -15.62 5.08 -1.05
N GLY A 299 -16.12 3.89 -0.69
CA GLY A 299 -17.15 3.74 0.35
C GLY A 299 -16.71 4.29 1.71
N VAL A 300 -15.46 4.03 2.11
CA VAL A 300 -14.86 4.60 3.32
C VAL A 300 -14.77 6.12 3.24
N ALA A 301 -14.31 6.67 2.12
CA ALA A 301 -14.22 8.13 1.93
C ALA A 301 -15.60 8.82 1.97
N VAL A 302 -16.63 8.22 1.37
CA VAL A 302 -18.01 8.70 1.46
C VAL A 302 -18.52 8.65 2.90
N SER A 303 -18.24 7.54 3.62
CA SER A 303 -18.62 7.41 5.03
C SER A 303 -17.92 8.42 5.93
N LEU A 304 -16.66 8.77 5.64
CA LEU A 304 -15.90 9.78 6.39
C LEU A 304 -16.60 11.14 6.32
N ILE A 305 -16.92 11.60 5.11
CA ILE A 305 -17.59 12.90 4.91
C ILE A 305 -18.97 12.93 5.56
N ARG A 306 -19.73 11.83 5.50
CA ARG A 306 -21.06 11.76 6.14
C ARG A 306 -20.95 11.96 7.65
N ARG A 307 -20.06 11.20 8.29
CA ARG A 307 -19.83 11.28 9.74
C ARG A 307 -19.21 12.59 10.21
N GLU A 308 -18.57 13.33 9.32
CA GLU A 308 -18.02 14.65 9.63
C GLU A 308 -19.09 15.76 9.61
N LYS A 309 -20.30 15.45 9.10
CA LYS A 309 -21.46 16.36 9.08
C LYS A 309 -22.46 16.07 10.19
N ASP A 310 -22.44 14.86 10.74
CA ASP A 310 -23.27 14.40 11.87
C ASP A 310 -22.68 14.89 13.21
#